data_AF-A0A2E9MZ89-F1
#
_entry.id   AF-A0A2E9MZ89-F1
#
_cell.length_a   1.000
_cell.length_b   1.000
_cell.length_c   1.000
_cell.angle_alpha   90.00
_cell.angle_beta   90.00
_cell.angle_gamma   90.00
#
_symmetry.space_group_name_H-M   'P 1'
#
loop_
_entity.id
_entity.type
_entity.pdbx_description
1 polymer ?
#
loop_
_entity_poly.entity_id
_entity_poly.type
_entity_poly.pdbx_seq_one_letter_code
_entity_poly.pdbx_strand_id
1 'polypeptide(L)' 'MSVRRRTSPNLAGHLADVFANKCDRADWSPLETVALALDRALVIFDCRLRESSTISTHHIFVAKVLTVRMDNSNSALA' A
#
# COMPACT_ATOMS: atom_id res chain seq x y z
N MET A 1 20.47 -9.84 12.28
CA MET A 1 19.46 -9.18 13.15
C MET A 1 18.67 -8.21 12.28
N SER A 2 17.54 -8.65 11.71
CA SER A 2 16.79 -7.84 10.73
C SER A 2 15.84 -6.90 11.48
N VAL A 3 16.15 -5.60 11.46
CA VAL A 3 15.25 -4.56 11.94
C VAL A 3 14.01 -4.58 11.03
N ARG A 4 12.85 -5.00 11.56
CA ARG A 4 11.56 -4.75 10.90
C ARG A 4 11.41 -3.23 10.78
N ARG A 5 11.70 -2.67 9.59
CA ARG A 5 11.56 -1.24 9.34
C ARG A 5 10.08 -0.95 9.06
N ARG A 6 9.53 0.04 9.79
CA ARG A 6 8.12 0.44 9.71
C ARG A 6 7.85 1.14 8.36
N THR A 7 7.05 0.54 7.50
CA THR A 7 6.63 1.09 6.20
C THR A 7 5.60 2.22 6.33
N SER A 8 4.64 2.06 7.27
CA SER A 8 3.58 3.05 7.54
C SER A 8 4.07 4.50 7.72
N PRO A 9 4.98 4.82 8.68
CA PRO A 9 5.41 6.19 8.90
C PRO A 9 6.20 6.78 7.72
N ASN A 10 6.88 5.96 6.92
CA ASN A 10 7.61 6.43 5.74
C ASN A 10 6.66 6.97 4.67
N LEU A 11 5.59 6.22 4.38
CA LEU A 11 4.57 6.62 3.41
C LEU A 11 3.78 7.84 3.89
N ALA A 12 3.53 7.94 5.20
CA ALA A 12 2.90 9.09 5.85
C ALA A 12 3.76 10.37 5.86
N GLY A 13 4.99 10.34 5.36
CA GLY A 13 5.85 11.52 5.26
C GLY A 13 6.62 11.86 6.53
N HIS A 14 6.73 10.93 7.49
CA HIS A 14 7.51 11.14 8.71
C HIS A 14 9.03 11.21 8.46
N LEU A 15 9.50 10.84 7.26
CA LEU A 15 10.90 10.93 6.87
C LEU A 15 11.07 12.06 5.85
N ALA A 16 11.91 13.03 6.22
CA ALA A 16 12.02 14.36 5.64
C ALA A 16 12.62 14.42 4.22
N ASP A 17 12.99 13.29 3.63
CA ASP A 17 13.52 13.29 2.27
C ASP A 17 12.36 13.30 1.26
N VAL A 18 11.95 14.51 0.88
CA VAL A 18 10.87 14.77 -0.07
C VAL A 18 11.20 14.22 -1.47
N PHE A 19 12.47 13.99 -1.78
CA PHE A 19 12.94 13.53 -3.08
C PHE A 19 13.29 12.03 -3.11
N ALA A 20 13.38 11.37 -1.96
CA ALA A 20 13.61 9.93 -1.91
C ALA A 20 12.42 9.10 -2.42
N ASN A 21 12.72 8.01 -3.12
CA ASN A 21 11.73 7.01 -3.43
C ASN A 21 11.29 6.28 -2.14
N LYS A 22 10.05 6.54 -1.71
CA LYS A 22 9.48 5.96 -0.48
C LYS A 22 9.34 4.44 -0.55
N CYS A 23 9.38 3.84 -1.75
CA CYS A 23 9.29 2.39 -1.91
C CYS A 23 10.61 1.67 -1.62
N ASP A 24 11.76 2.36 -1.61
CA ASP A 24 13.08 1.72 -1.46
C ASP A 24 13.32 1.06 -0.08
N ARG A 25 12.42 1.28 0.89
CA ARG A 25 12.58 0.80 2.27
C ARG A 25 11.88 -0.52 2.56
N ALA A 26 11.24 -1.13 1.55
CA ALA A 26 10.61 -2.44 1.63
C ALA A 26 10.59 -3.12 0.26
N ASP A 27 10.21 -4.40 0.23
CA ASP A 27 10.07 -5.16 -1.00
C ASP A 27 8.68 -4.89 -1.60
N TRP A 28 8.63 -4.58 -2.89
CA TRP A 28 7.40 -4.33 -3.63
C TRP A 28 7.42 -5.10 -4.94
N SER A 29 6.28 -5.67 -5.32
CA SER A 29 6.11 -6.36 -6.60
C SER A 29 4.88 -5.82 -7.34
N PRO A 30 4.92 -5.67 -8.68
CA PRO A 30 3.74 -5.28 -9.45
C PRO A 30 2.70 -6.41 -9.46
N LEU A 31 1.42 -6.05 -9.56
CA LEU A 31 0.31 -6.98 -9.78
C LEU A 31 -0.34 -6.74 -11.16
N GLU A 32 -1.59 -7.19 -11.35
CA GLU A 32 -2.33 -7.16 -12.62
C GLU A 32 -2.48 -5.75 -13.19
N THR A 33 -2.68 -4.74 -12.34
CA THR A 33 -2.76 -3.32 -12.77
C THR A 33 -1.40 -2.64 -12.92
N VAL A 34 -0.29 -3.35 -12.64
CA VAL A 34 1.07 -2.81 -12.53
C VAL A 34 1.27 -1.90 -11.30
N ALA A 35 0.24 -1.73 -10.46
CA ALA A 35 0.40 -1.06 -9.17
C ALA A 35 1.38 -1.84 -8.27
N LEU A 36 2.21 -1.10 -7.52
CA LEU A 36 3.17 -1.69 -6.59
C LEU A 36 2.45 -2.23 -5.35
N ALA A 37 2.57 -3.54 -5.13
CA ALA A 37 2.06 -4.23 -3.97
C ALA A 37 3.17 -4.45 -2.93
N LEU A 38 2.92 -4.09 -1.67
CA LEU A 38 3.86 -4.32 -0.58
C LEU A 38 3.98 -5.83 -0.29
N ASP A 39 5.17 -6.38 -0.47
CA ASP A 39 5.39 -7.80 -0.21
C ASP A 39 5.27 -8.09 1.29
N ARG A 40 4.67 -9.24 1.62
CA ARG A 40 4.36 -9.68 3.00
C ARG A 40 3.39 -8.77 3.75
N ALA A 41 2.60 -7.94 3.07
CA ALA A 41 1.41 -7.37 3.65
C ALA A 41 0.39 -8.47 3.97
N LEU A 42 -0.36 -8.31 5.07
CA LEU A 42 -1.39 -9.28 5.51
C LEU A 42 -2.42 -9.55 4.40
N VAL A 43 -2.85 -8.50 3.71
CA VAL A 43 -3.73 -8.57 2.55
C VAL A 43 -3.36 -7.48 1.55
N ILE A 44 -3.53 -7.79 0.27
CA ILE A 44 -3.32 -6.87 -0.84
C ILE A 44 -4.51 -6.99 -1.78
N PHE A 45 -5.09 -5.83 -2.10
CA PHE A 45 -6.13 -5.70 -3.12
C PHE A 45 -5.55 -4.93 -4.29
N ASP A 46 -5.54 -5.56 -5.46
CA ASP A 46 -5.25 -4.89 -6.71
C ASP A 46 -6.56 -4.50 -7.39
N CYS A 47 -6.72 -3.21 -7.69
CA CYS A 47 -8.02 -2.62 -7.96
C CYS A 47 -8.00 -1.70 -9.18
N ARG A 48 -9.08 -1.74 -9.97
CA ARG A 48 -9.36 -0.76 -11.01
C ARG A 48 -10.47 0.19 -10.59
N LEU A 49 -10.18 1.49 -10.62
CA LEU A 49 -11.13 2.54 -10.25
C LEU A 49 -12.43 2.44 -11.08
N ARG A 50 -13.57 2.58 -10.40
CA ARG A 50 -14.90 2.59 -11.01
C ARG A 50 -15.56 3.94 -10.88
N GLU A 51 -15.54 4.48 -9.67
CA GLU A 51 -16.18 5.75 -9.36
C GLU A 51 -15.31 6.57 -8.43
N SER A 52 -15.39 7.89 -8.59
CA SER A 52 -14.77 8.86 -7.68
C SER A 52 -15.76 9.95 -7.38
N SER A 53 -15.97 10.26 -6.10
CA SER A 53 -16.78 11.40 -5.67
C SER A 53 -16.01 12.26 -4.68
N THR A 54 -16.30 13.54 -4.62
CA THR A 54 -15.70 14.47 -3.66
C THR A 54 -16.72 14.81 -2.59
N ILE A 55 -16.37 14.58 -1.33
CA ILE A 55 -17.16 15.01 -0.18
C ILE A 55 -16.30 15.93 0.66
N SER A 56 -16.64 17.22 0.66
CA SER A 56 -15.86 18.27 1.32
C SER A 56 -14.40 18.24 0.84
N THR A 57 -13.45 17.95 1.73
CA THR A 57 -12.01 17.94 1.47
C THR A 57 -11.46 16.58 1.00
N HIS A 58 -12.30 15.55 0.88
CA HIS A 58 -11.85 14.18 0.60
C HIS A 58 -12.45 13.63 -0.69
N HIS A 59 -11.66 12.81 -1.39
CA HIS A 59 -12.15 11.97 -2.47
C HIS A 59 -12.48 10.58 -1.94
N ILE A 60 -13.68 10.10 -2.26
CA ILE A 60 -14.06 8.70 -2.09
C ILE A 60 -13.80 8.00 -3.41
N PHE A 61 -12.98 6.95 -3.38
CA PHE A 61 -12.70 6.10 -4.54
C PHE A 61 -13.35 4.74 -4.34
N VAL A 62 -14.24 4.36 -5.26
CA VAL A 62 -14.82 3.01 -5.33
C VAL A 62 -14.17 2.27 -6.48
N ALA A 63 -13.60 1.11 -6.20
CA ALA A 63 -12.83 0.34 -7.18
C ALA A 63 -13.26 -1.12 -7.23
N LYS A 64 -13.16 -1.72 -8.42
CA LYS A 64 -13.35 -3.17 -8.61
C LYS A 64 -12.04 -3.87 -8.31
N VAL A 65 -12.09 -4.85 -7.41
CA VAL A 65 -10.97 -5.76 -7.14
C VAL A 65 -10.77 -6.66 -8.35
N LEU A 66 -9.54 -6.70 -8.87
CA LEU A 66 -9.10 -7.59 -9.94
C LEU A 66 -8.35 -8.80 -9.38
N THR A 67 -7.46 -8.57 -8.42
CA THR A 67 -6.64 -9.60 -7.77
C THR A 67 -6.59 -9.40 -6.25
N VAL A 68 -6.54 -10.50 -5.50
CA VAL A 68 -6.32 -10.51 -4.04
C VAL A 68 -5.13 -11.41 -3.70
N ARG A 69 -4.20 -10.92 -2.88
CA ARG A 69 -3.13 -11.71 -2.27
C ARG A 69 -3.27 -11.65 -0.76
N MET A 70 -3.26 -12.80 -0.10
CA MET A 70 -3.32 -12.90 1.36
C MET A 70 -2.08 -13.62 1.86
N ASP A 71 -1.52 -13.12 2.97
CA ASP A 71 -0.49 -13.83 3.72
C ASP A 71 -1.17 -14.73 4.77
N ASN A 72 -0.52 -15.83 5.14
CA ASN A 72 -1.03 -16.78 6.13
C ASN A 72 -0.75 -16.34 7.58
N SER A 73 -0.26 -15.12 7.78
CA SER A 73 0.00 -14.56 9.11
C SER A 73 -1.30 -14.07 9.75
N ASN A 74 -1.47 -14.30 11.06
CA ASN A 74 -2.69 -13.93 11.79
C ASN A 74 -2.53 -12.64 12.62
N SER A 75 -1.51 -11.83 12.34
CA SER A 75 -1.24 -10.60 13.10
C SER A 75 -1.43 -9.35 12.24
N ALA A 76 -2.43 -8.54 12.57
CA ALA A 76 -2.54 -7.18 12.04
C ALA A 76 -1.44 -6.27 12.62
N LEU A 77 -1.21 -5.12 11.97
CA LEU A 77 -0.31 -4.09 12.50
C LEU A 77 -0.89 -3.54 13.82
N ALA A 78 -0.08 -3.54 14.87
CA ALA A 78 -0.39 -2.95 16.17
C ALA A 78 -0.01 -1.47 16.22
#